data_AF-A0A4R8V9E2-F1
#
_entry.id   AF-A0A4R8V9E2-F1
#
_cell.length_a   1.000
_cell.length_b   1.000
_cell.length_c   1.000
_cell.angle_alpha   90.00
_cell.angle_beta   90.00
_cell.angle_gamma   90.00
#
_symmetry.space_group_name_H-M   'P 1'
#
loop_
_entity.id
_entity.type
_entity.pdbx_description
1 polymer ?
#
loop_
_entity_poly.entity_id
_entity_poly.type
_entity_poly.pdbx_seq_one_letter_code
_entity_poly.pdbx_strand_id
1 'polypeptide(L)'
;MAMNLRLRPEVAVALREEAERTGRSQQALIREALESFLGLSPNKPTGRTLEELIAAGIVKPPREPFRRAPRLLRLPEGVTTADLLDREDRF
;
A
#
# COMPACT_ATOMS: atom_id res chain seq x y z
N MET A 1 27.32 1.42 11.62
CA MET A 1 28.19 0.36 11.05
C MET A 1 28.30 0.60 9.56
N ALA A 2 29.52 0.56 9.00
CA ALA A 2 29.73 0.66 7.56
C ALA A 2 29.80 -0.76 6.97
N MET A 3 29.02 -1.04 5.94
CA MET A 3 29.03 -2.30 5.21
C MET A 3 29.65 -2.05 3.84
N ASN A 4 30.68 -2.83 3.48
CA ASN A 4 31.29 -2.78 2.15
C ASN A 4 30.48 -3.68 1.21
N LEU A 5 29.63 -3.07 0.39
CA LEU A 5 28.88 -3.77 -0.66
C LEU A 5 29.71 -3.82 -1.95
N ARG A 6 29.83 -5.01 -2.55
CA ARG A 6 30.37 -5.17 -3.90
C ARG A 6 29.22 -5.12 -4.90
N LEU A 7 29.11 -4.01 -5.62
CA LEU A 7 28.10 -3.78 -6.64
C LEU A 7 28.70 -3.99 -8.02
N ARG A 8 27.88 -4.46 -8.97
CA ARG A 8 28.24 -4.38 -10.39
C ARG A 8 28.32 -2.91 -10.81
N PRO A 9 29.22 -2.52 -11.73
CA PRO A 9 29.41 -1.12 -12.11
C PRO A 9 28.12 -0.39 -12.50
N GLU A 10 27.27 -1.03 -13.30
CA GLU A 10 25.98 -0.48 -13.74
C GLU A 10 24.99 -0.26 -12.60
N VAL A 11 25.02 -1.10 -11.56
CA VAL A 11 24.17 -0.94 -10.38
C VAL A 11 24.67 0.22 -9.53
N ALA A 12 25.99 0.40 -9.43
CA ALA A 12 26.58 1.52 -8.71
C ALA A 12 26.29 2.87 -9.40
N VAL A 13 26.25 2.90 -10.73
CA VAL A 13 25.84 4.07 -11.52
C VAL A 13 24.36 4.38 -11.27
N ALA A 14 23.47 3.40 -11.47
CA ALA A 14 22.03 3.59 -11.26
C ALA A 14 21.69 4.05 -9.84
N LEU A 15 22.37 3.50 -8.82
CA LEU A 15 22.18 3.92 -7.43
C LEU A 15 22.60 5.38 -7.19
N ARG A 16 23.66 5.84 -7.87
CA ARG A 16 24.12 7.22 -7.76
C ARG A 16 23.15 8.18 -8.43
N GLU A 17 22.71 7.87 -9.64
CA GLU A 17 21.70 8.66 -10.37
C GLU A 17 20.40 8.76 -9.57
N GLU A 18 19.96 7.66 -8.96
CA GLU A 18 18.76 7.64 -8.13
C GLU A 18 18.90 8.47 -6.85
N ALA A 19 20.10 8.46 -6.23
CA ALA A 19 20.41 9.30 -5.08
C ALA A 19 20.37 10.80 -5.44
N GLU A 20 20.92 11.17 -6.59
CA GLU A 20 20.86 12.55 -7.10
C GLU A 20 19.43 12.97 -7.44
N ARG A 21 18.68 12.10 -8.13
CA ARG A 21 17.29 12.34 -8.53
C ARG A 21 16.36 12.56 -7.34
N THR A 22 16.57 11.82 -6.26
CA THR A 22 15.70 11.85 -5.07
C THR A 22 16.21 12.78 -3.97
N GLY A 23 17.45 13.29 -4.08
CA GLY A 23 18.13 14.05 -3.02
C GLY A 23 18.45 13.22 -1.77
N ARG A 24 18.39 11.88 -1.87
CA ARG A 24 18.59 10.96 -0.75
C ARG A 24 19.99 10.36 -0.79
N SER A 25 20.52 9.96 0.36
CA SER A 25 21.82 9.26 0.38
C SER A 25 21.69 7.86 -0.19
N GLN A 26 22.74 7.38 -0.87
CA GLN A 26 22.81 6.01 -1.39
C GLN A 26 22.57 4.96 -0.30
N GLN A 27 23.06 5.23 0.92
CA GLN A 27 22.84 4.36 2.09
C GLN A 27 21.37 4.31 2.52
N ALA A 28 20.63 5.43 2.40
CA ALA A 28 19.20 5.44 2.70
C ALA A 28 18.42 4.61 1.67
N LEU A 29 18.77 4.71 0.39
CA LEU A 29 18.15 3.92 -0.67
C LEU A 29 18.43 2.42 -0.52
N ILE A 30 19.69 2.04 -0.23
CA ILE A 30 20.06 0.64 0.03
C ILE A 30 19.29 0.10 1.23
N ARG A 31 19.21 0.88 2.33
CA ARG A 31 18.49 0.46 3.54
C ARG A 31 17.02 0.21 3.25
N GLU A 32 16.33 1.15 2.61
CA GLU A 32 14.93 1.00 2.26
C GLU A 32 14.68 -0.18 1.32
N ALA A 33 15.53 -0.35 0.31
CA ALA A 33 15.40 -1.47 -0.62
C ALA A 33 15.54 -2.82 0.11
N LEU A 34 16.48 -2.94 1.04
CA LEU A 34 16.67 -4.13 1.87
C LEU A 34 15.52 -4.33 2.86
N GLU A 35 15.06 -3.27 3.53
CA GLU A 35 13.90 -3.32 4.43
C GLU A 35 12.63 -3.74 3.69
N SER A 36 12.42 -3.25 2.47
CA SER A 36 11.30 -3.65 1.62
C SER A 36 11.41 -5.11 1.15
N PHE A 37 12.59 -5.49 0.64
CA PHE A 37 12.89 -6.85 0.17
C PHE A 37 12.73 -7.91 1.28
N LEU A 38 13.20 -7.59 2.49
CA LEU A 38 13.09 -8.46 3.66
C LEU A 38 11.75 -8.34 4.40
N GLY A 39 10.85 -7.43 3.97
CA GLY A 39 9.55 -7.22 4.62
C GLY A 39 9.63 -6.60 6.01
N LEU A 40 10.70 -5.88 6.32
CA LEU A 40 10.95 -5.19 7.59
C LEU A 40 10.41 -3.75 7.62
N SER A 41 9.92 -3.23 6.50
CA SER A 41 9.42 -1.85 6.43
C SER A 41 8.12 -1.70 7.26
N PRO A 42 8.10 -0.82 8.28
CA PRO A 42 6.93 -0.62 9.15
C PRO A 42 5.74 0.00 8.42
N ASN A 43 5.96 0.57 7.23
CA ASN A 43 4.97 1.24 6.39
C ASN A 43 4.75 0.54 5.05
N LYS A 44 5.10 -0.76 4.92
CA LYS A 44 4.68 -1.50 3.74
C LYS A 44 3.14 -1.38 3.64
N PRO A 45 2.57 -0.83 2.57
CA PRO A 45 1.15 -1.03 2.33
C PRO A 45 1.00 -2.54 2.22
N THR A 46 0.48 -3.15 3.27
CA THR A 46 0.18 -4.58 3.35
C THR A 46 -0.98 -4.93 2.41
N GLY A 47 -1.59 -3.93 1.78
CA GLY A 47 -2.56 -4.08 0.71
C GLY A 47 -1.91 -3.92 -0.66
N ARG A 48 -2.38 -4.77 -1.58
CA ARG A 48 -2.29 -4.50 -3.01
C ARG A 48 -2.72 -3.06 -3.30
N THR A 49 -2.09 -2.41 -4.28
CA THR A 49 -2.54 -1.07 -4.70
C THR A 49 -3.97 -1.13 -5.22
N LEU A 50 -4.66 0.03 -5.26
CA LEU A 50 -5.99 0.09 -5.85
C LEU A 50 -5.97 -0.42 -7.30
N GLU A 51 -4.94 -0.09 -8.08
CA GLU A 51 -4.81 -0.61 -9.46
C GLU A 51 -4.66 -2.13 -9.47
N GLU A 52 -3.85 -2.71 -8.59
CA GLU A 52 -3.68 -4.17 -8.48
C GLU A 52 -4.99 -4.87 -8.08
N LEU A 53 -5.79 -4.25 -7.22
CA LEU A 53 -7.10 -4.77 -6.81
C LEU A 53 -8.14 -4.69 -7.94
N ILE A 54 -8.11 -3.62 -8.72
CA ILE A 54 -8.97 -3.45 -9.91
C ILE A 54 -8.57 -4.47 -10.99
N ALA A 55 -7.27 -4.61 -11.26
CA ALA A 55 -6.76 -5.56 -12.25
C ALA A 55 -7.06 -7.01 -11.87
N ALA A 56 -7.00 -7.34 -10.56
CA ALA A 56 -7.38 -8.65 -10.05
C ALA A 56 -8.90 -8.90 -10.00
N GLY A 57 -9.73 -7.92 -10.36
CA GLY A 57 -11.19 -8.03 -10.33
C GLY A 57 -11.79 -8.11 -8.91
N ILE A 58 -11.00 -7.85 -7.87
CA ILE A 58 -11.44 -7.90 -6.46
C ILE A 58 -12.30 -6.67 -6.14
N VAL A 59 -11.95 -5.51 -6.71
CA VAL A 59 -12.65 -4.25 -6.51
C VAL A 59 -13.00 -3.64 -7.87
N LYS A 60 -14.17 -2.99 -7.96
CA LYS A 60 -14.56 -2.25 -9.16
C LYS A 60 -13.91 -0.86 -9.20
N PRO A 61 -13.58 -0.32 -10.37
CA PRO A 61 -13.04 1.04 -10.47
C PRO A 61 -14.04 2.08 -9.95
N PRO A 62 -13.58 3.15 -9.29
CA PRO A 62 -14.45 4.23 -8.85
C PRO A 62 -15.11 4.90 -10.05
N ARG A 63 -16.44 5.04 -10.01
CA ARG A 63 -17.23 5.69 -11.08
C ARG A 63 -17.61 7.12 -10.73
N GLU A 64 -17.63 7.45 -9.45
CA GLU A 64 -18.04 8.74 -8.92
C GLU A 64 -17.11 9.18 -7.78
N PRO A 65 -16.93 10.49 -7.57
CA PRO A 65 -16.20 11.00 -6.41
C PRO A 65 -16.86 10.59 -5.10
N PHE A 66 -16.05 10.34 -4.08
CA PHE A 66 -16.54 10.07 -2.73
C PHE A 66 -17.44 11.20 -2.22
N ARG A 67 -18.61 10.85 -1.68
CA ARG A 67 -19.52 11.78 -1.01
C ARG A 67 -19.87 11.25 0.36
N ARG A 68 -19.79 12.11 1.37
CA ARG A 68 -20.21 11.77 2.73
C ARG A 68 -21.73 11.65 2.78
N ALA A 69 -22.23 10.63 3.48
CA ALA A 69 -23.67 10.48 3.69
C ALA A 69 -24.23 11.70 4.44
N PRO A 70 -25.28 12.37 3.92
CA PRO A 70 -25.83 13.58 4.54
C PRO A 70 -26.63 13.29 5.81
N ARG A 71 -27.07 12.04 6.01
CA ARG A 71 -27.85 11.61 7.16
C ARG A 71 -27.45 10.20 7.57
N LEU A 72 -27.35 9.99 8.89
CA LEU A 72 -27.18 8.66 9.47
C LEU A 72 -28.55 8.07 9.80
N LEU A 73 -28.70 6.78 9.55
CA LEU A 73 -29.88 6.01 9.97
C LEU A 73 -29.74 5.68 11.46
N ARG A 74 -30.84 5.78 12.21
CA ARG A 74 -30.93 5.22 13.56
C ARG A 74 -31.53 3.83 13.46
N LEU A 75 -30.81 2.83 13.94
CA LEU A 75 -31.28 1.46 13.94
C LEU A 75 -32.23 1.23 15.13
N PRO A 76 -33.28 0.41 14.96
CA PRO A 76 -34.08 -0.08 16.08
C PRO A 76 -33.22 -0.82 17.10
N GLU A 77 -33.71 -0.91 18.34
CA GLU A 77 -33.04 -1.67 19.39
C GLU A 77 -32.90 -3.15 18.97
N GLY A 78 -31.70 -3.71 19.14
CA GLY A 78 -31.39 -5.08 18.73
C GLY A 78 -31.02 -5.27 17.26
N VAL A 79 -31.13 -4.25 16.40
CA VAL A 79 -30.71 -4.31 14.99
C VAL A 79 -29.30 -3.77 14.83
N THR A 80 -28.43 -4.53 14.16
CA THR A 80 -27.05 -4.13 13.86
C THR A 80 -26.89 -3.73 12.40
N THR A 81 -25.86 -2.96 12.09
CA THR A 81 -25.52 -2.58 10.70
C THR A 81 -25.29 -3.81 9.82
N ALA A 82 -24.85 -4.93 10.40
CA ALA A 82 -24.65 -6.17 9.67
C ALA A 82 -25.96 -6.77 9.14
N ASP A 83 -27.08 -6.54 9.83
CA ASP A 83 -28.41 -7.05 9.43
C ASP A 83 -29.01 -6.25 8.26
N LEU A 84 -28.42 -5.09 7.92
CA LEU A 84 -28.77 -4.31 6.73
C LEU A 84 -28.00 -4.74 5.48
N LEU A 85 -26.99 -5.58 5.62
CA LEU A 85 -26.20 -6.08 4.50
C LEU A 85 -26.79 -7.44 4.11
N ASP A 86 -27.24 -7.58 2.86
CA ASP A 86 -27.68 -8.86 2.26
C ASP A 86 -26.48 -9.81 2.11
N ARG A 87 -26.03 -10.32 3.25
CA ARG A 87 -24.88 -11.19 3.40
C ARG A 87 -25.34 -12.64 3.38
N GLU A 88 -25.13 -13.28 2.24
CA GLU A 88 -25.46 -14.70 2.02
C GLU A 88 -24.59 -15.66 2.85
N ASP A 89 -23.48 -15.20 3.43
CA ASP A 89 -22.50 -16.01 4.17
C ASP A 89 -22.89 -16.34 5.63
N ARG A 90 -24.15 -16.14 6.00
CA ARG A 90 -24.70 -16.45 7.34
C ARG A 90 -25.45 -17.79 7.43
N PHE A 91 -25.52 -18.57 6.36
CA PHE A 91 -26.18 -19.89 6.32
C PHE A 91 -25.20 -21.02 6.05
#